data_AF-A0A099S7V3-F1
#
_entry.id   AF-A0A099S7V3-F1
#
_cell.length_a   1.000
_cell.length_b   1.000
_cell.length_c   1.000
_cell.angle_alpha   90.00
_cell.angle_beta   90.00
_cell.angle_gamma   90.00
#
_symmetry.space_group_name_H-M   'P 1'
#
loop_
_entity.id
_entity.type
_entity.pdbx_description
1 polymer ?
#
loop_
_entity_poly.entity_id
_entity_poly.type
_entity_poly.pdbx_seq_one_letter_code
_entity_poly.pdbx_strand_id
1 'polypeptide(L)'
;MEIKEGIMVALGYGKFARSDKIISLERIEDERGPGRRTVVHVEEVRSPIIASRTENSILASMVEVPRSELEAAAALELLYDIRDDVQQIGPMLRKSIKKEADFDLDKIEKRINEILEHEIEFGEV
;
A
#
# COMPACT_ATOMS: atom_id res chain seq x y z
N MET A 1 4.28 -18.62 -10.62
CA MET A 1 3.02 -17.87 -10.47
C MET A 1 2.31 -17.87 -11.79
N GLU A 2 1.01 -18.17 -11.80
CA GLU A 2 0.19 -18.15 -13.01
C GLU A 2 -0.61 -16.84 -13.01
N ILE A 3 -0.47 -16.03 -14.06
CA ILE A 3 -1.24 -14.81 -14.22
C ILE A 3 -2.60 -15.20 -14.75
N LYS A 4 -3.67 -14.78 -14.08
CA LYS A 4 -5.01 -14.92 -14.63
C LYS A 4 -5.19 -13.96 -15.79
N GLU A 5 -5.53 -14.47 -16.96
CA GLU A 5 -5.76 -13.61 -18.12
C GLU A 5 -7.11 -12.89 -18.06
N GLY A 6 -7.17 -11.68 -18.63
CA GLY A 6 -8.42 -10.96 -18.85
C GLY A 6 -9.05 -10.31 -17.62
N ILE A 7 -8.36 -10.27 -16.49
CA ILE A 7 -8.87 -9.62 -15.27
C ILE A 7 -8.47 -8.15 -15.25
N MET A 8 -9.42 -7.29 -14.85
CA MET A 8 -9.14 -5.89 -14.58
C MET A 8 -8.49 -5.74 -13.20
N VAL A 9 -7.27 -5.22 -13.18
CA VAL A 9 -6.49 -4.94 -11.98
C VAL A 9 -6.56 -3.44 -11.69
N ALA A 10 -7.05 -3.08 -10.50
CA ALA A 10 -7.00 -1.71 -10.03
C ALA A 10 -5.56 -1.28 -9.74
N LEU A 11 -5.15 -0.11 -10.22
CA LEU A 11 -3.84 0.51 -9.96
C LEU A 11 -3.94 1.67 -8.96
N GLY A 12 -5.15 1.93 -8.45
CA GLY A 12 -5.47 3.03 -7.53
C GLY A 12 -5.93 4.32 -8.23
N TYR A 13 -6.65 5.17 -7.50
CA TYR A 13 -7.28 6.42 -8.01
C TYR A 13 -8.06 6.24 -9.32
N GLY A 14 -8.84 5.16 -9.45
CA GLY A 14 -9.68 4.90 -10.62
C GLY A 14 -8.92 4.45 -11.88
N LYS A 15 -7.62 4.16 -11.78
CA LYS A 15 -6.82 3.59 -12.87
C LYS A 15 -6.92 2.07 -12.84
N PHE A 16 -7.02 1.46 -14.02
CA PHE A 16 -7.09 0.01 -14.17
C PHE A 16 -6.25 -0.44 -15.37
N ALA A 17 -5.71 -1.66 -15.29
CA ALA A 17 -5.06 -2.33 -16.40
C ALA A 17 -5.48 -3.80 -16.45
N ARG A 18 -5.40 -4.42 -17.63
CA ARG A 18 -5.60 -5.86 -17.76
C ARG A 18 -4.37 -6.60 -17.21
N SER A 19 -4.60 -7.62 -16.40
CA SER A 19 -3.56 -8.46 -15.80
C SER A 19 -2.60 -9.04 -16.85
N ASP A 20 -3.12 -9.54 -17.97
CA ASP A 20 -2.33 -10.10 -19.07
C ASP A 20 -1.58 -9.07 -19.91
N LYS A 21 -1.77 -7.78 -19.64
CA LYS A 21 -1.12 -6.67 -20.35
C LYS A 21 -0.12 -5.92 -19.48
N ILE A 22 -0.06 -6.17 -18.17
CA ILE A 22 0.97 -5.61 -17.29
C ILE A 22 2.28 -6.38 -17.54
N ILE A 23 3.30 -5.68 -18.03
CA ILE A 23 4.58 -6.28 -18.41
C ILE A 23 5.69 -6.05 -17.38
N SER A 24 5.61 -4.99 -16.58
CA SER A 24 6.50 -4.77 -15.43
C SER A 24 5.86 -3.91 -14.34
N LEU A 25 6.37 -4.08 -13.12
CA LEU A 25 6.02 -3.32 -11.92
C LEU A 25 7.33 -2.88 -11.26
N GLU A 26 7.50 -1.57 -11.08
CA GLU A 26 8.71 -0.99 -10.49
C GLU A 26 8.34 -0.07 -9.33
N ARG A 27 8.90 -0.31 -8.16
CA ARG A 27 8.69 0.57 -7.00
C ARG A 27 9.28 1.95 -7.27
N ILE A 28 8.56 2.99 -6.85
CA ILE A 28 9.07 4.37 -6.87
C ILE A 28 9.82 4.62 -5.55
N GLU A 29 11.15 4.76 -5.64
CA GLU A 29 12.03 5.03 -4.50
C GLU A 29 12.12 6.53 -4.19
N ASP A 30 12.48 7.34 -5.19
CA ASP A 30 12.70 8.78 -5.05
C ASP A 30 11.46 9.62 -5.43
N GLU A 31 11.37 10.84 -4.89
CA GLU A 31 10.26 11.80 -5.14
C GLU A 31 8.87 11.19 -4.92
N ARG A 32 8.76 10.36 -3.89
CA ARG A 32 7.55 9.64 -3.49
C ARG A 32 6.50 10.60 -2.97
N GLY A 33 5.81 11.26 -3.89
CA GLY A 33 4.64 12.09 -3.59
C GLY A 33 3.44 11.25 -3.16
N PRO A 34 2.37 11.90 -2.66
CA PRO A 34 1.13 11.22 -2.31
C PRO A 34 0.60 10.36 -3.45
N GLY A 35 0.24 9.11 -3.17
CA GLY A 35 -0.33 8.19 -4.15
C GLY A 35 0.63 7.75 -5.28
N ARG A 36 1.95 7.94 -5.11
CA ARG A 36 2.98 7.40 -6.02
C ARG A 36 3.66 6.23 -5.33
N ARG A 37 3.36 5.01 -5.77
CA ARG A 37 3.91 3.78 -5.19
C ARG A 37 4.67 2.96 -6.21
N THR A 38 4.08 2.75 -7.39
CA THR A 38 4.62 1.83 -8.40
C THR A 38 4.45 2.39 -9.80
N VAL A 39 5.49 2.29 -10.62
CA VAL A 39 5.46 2.49 -12.06
C VAL A 39 4.99 1.18 -12.71
N VAL A 40 3.91 1.25 -13.45
CA VAL A 40 3.27 0.10 -14.09
C VAL A 40 3.44 0.23 -15.59
N HIS A 41 4.14 -0.72 -16.20
CA HIS A 41 4.26 -0.78 -17.64
C HIS A 41 3.18 -1.70 -18.21
N VAL A 42 2.44 -1.19 -19.18
CA VAL A 42 1.34 -1.91 -19.83
C VAL A 42 1.65 -1.99 -21.31
N GLU A 43 1.46 -3.19 -21.88
CA GLU A 43 1.60 -3.44 -23.31
C GLU A 43 0.75 -2.45 -24.13
N GLU A 44 1.31 -1.94 -25.23
CA GLU A 44 0.67 -0.95 -26.13
C GLU A 44 0.33 0.41 -25.49
N VAL A 45 0.66 0.66 -24.22
CA VAL A 45 0.51 1.96 -23.57
C VAL A 45 1.82 2.73 -23.62
N ARG A 46 1.78 3.92 -24.23
CA ARG A 46 3.00 4.71 -24.53
C ARG A 46 3.78 5.17 -23.30
N SER A 47 3.09 5.50 -22.21
CA SER A 47 3.72 6.00 -20.99
C SER A 47 3.31 5.12 -19.81
N PRO A 48 4.24 4.82 -18.89
CA PRO A 48 3.91 4.00 -17.73
C PRO A 48 2.88 4.69 -16.85
N ILE A 49 2.06 3.87 -16.20
CA ILE A 49 1.02 4.34 -15.30
C ILE A 49 1.61 4.40 -13.90
N ILE A 50 1.56 5.57 -13.27
CA ILE A 50 1.89 5.70 -11.85
C ILE A 50 0.70 5.20 -11.04
N ALA A 51 0.88 4.05 -10.42
CA ALA A 51 -0.05 3.44 -9.49
C ALA A 51 0.16 4.01 -8.07
N SER A 52 -0.94 4.13 -7.35
CA SER A 52 -0.90 4.38 -5.91
C SER A 52 -0.91 3.11 -5.09
N ARG A 53 -0.81 1.96 -5.75
CA ARG A 53 -0.69 0.66 -5.13
C ARG A 53 0.72 0.13 -5.28
N THR A 54 1.14 -0.67 -4.32
CA THR A 54 2.45 -1.35 -4.36
C THR A 54 2.48 -2.43 -5.44
N GLU A 55 3.69 -2.79 -5.88
CA GLU A 55 3.92 -3.88 -6.83
C GLU A 55 3.32 -5.20 -6.32
N ASN A 56 3.42 -5.48 -5.01
CA ASN A 56 2.88 -6.69 -4.40
C ASN A 56 1.34 -6.68 -4.40
N SER A 57 0.71 -5.55 -4.05
CA SER A 57 -0.74 -5.39 -4.08
C SER A 57 -1.29 -5.61 -5.50
N ILE A 58 -0.59 -5.09 -6.52
CA ILE A 58 -0.96 -5.25 -7.93
C ILE A 58 -0.78 -6.72 -8.36
N LEU A 59 0.36 -7.34 -8.03
CA LEU A 59 0.65 -8.74 -8.35
C LEU A 59 -0.37 -9.70 -7.72
N ALA A 60 -0.77 -9.46 -6.47
CA ALA A 60 -1.82 -10.24 -5.80
C ALA A 60 -3.18 -10.13 -6.51
N SER A 61 -3.44 -9.02 -7.20
CA SER A 61 -4.68 -8.84 -7.98
C SER A 61 -4.60 -9.52 -9.36
N MET A 62 -3.39 -9.80 -9.86
CA MET A 62 -3.15 -10.46 -11.14
C MET A 62 -3.28 -11.98 -11.06
N VAL A 63 -3.27 -12.55 -9.84
CA VAL A 63 -3.27 -14.00 -9.60
C VAL A 63 -4.52 -14.43 -8.82
N GLU A 64 -4.84 -15.73 -8.79
CA GLU A 64 -5.95 -16.25 -7.98
C GLU A 64 -5.63 -16.17 -6.50
N VAL A 65 -6.04 -15.08 -5.85
CA VAL A 65 -5.84 -14.87 -4.41
C VAL A 65 -7.18 -15.00 -3.69
N PRO A 66 -7.28 -15.80 -2.62
CA PRO A 66 -8.44 -15.85 -1.75
C PRO A 66 -8.85 -14.46 -1.27
N ARG A 67 -10.16 -14.21 -1.16
CA ARG A 67 -10.70 -12.90 -0.74
C ARG A 67 -10.09 -12.40 0.57
N SER A 68 -9.85 -13.29 1.53
CA SER A 68 -9.22 -12.98 2.81
C SER A 68 -7.79 -12.43 2.66
N GLU A 69 -7.03 -12.94 1.70
CA GLU A 69 -5.67 -12.47 1.42
C GLU A 69 -5.68 -11.11 0.73
N LEU A 70 -6.68 -10.83 -0.13
CA LEU A 70 -6.88 -9.50 -0.72
C LEU A 70 -7.28 -8.45 0.33
N GLU A 71 -8.18 -8.81 1.25
CA GLU A 71 -8.60 -7.94 2.36
C GLU A 71 -7.44 -7.65 3.31
N ALA A 72 -6.62 -8.65 3.64
CA ALA A 72 -5.41 -8.48 4.44
C ALA A 72 -4.37 -7.57 3.74
N ALA A 73 -4.13 -7.77 2.44
CA ALA A 73 -3.22 -6.93 1.68
C ALA A 73 -3.68 -5.46 1.64
N ALA A 74 -4.97 -5.21 1.42
CA ALA A 74 -5.55 -3.88 1.43
C ALA A 74 -5.44 -3.20 2.81
N ALA A 75 -5.64 -3.96 3.89
CA ALA A 75 -5.46 -3.45 5.24
C ALA A 75 -4.00 -3.07 5.52
N LEU A 76 -3.03 -3.89 5.10
CA LEU A 76 -1.60 -3.57 5.26
C LEU A 76 -1.20 -2.34 4.45
N GLU A 77 -1.71 -2.18 3.23
CA GLU A 77 -1.47 -1.00 2.39
C GLU A 77 -1.99 0.29 3.05
N LEU A 78 -3.20 0.26 3.60
CA LEU A 78 -3.75 1.38 4.36
C LEU A 78 -2.88 1.72 5.59
N LEU A 79 -2.36 0.71 6.28
CA LEU A 79 -1.46 0.93 7.42
C LEU A 79 -0.14 1.59 7.00
N TYR A 80 0.45 1.18 5.88
CA TYR A 80 1.62 1.86 5.31
C TYR A 80 1.34 3.33 5.02
N ASP A 81 0.21 3.64 4.36
CA ASP A 81 -0.16 5.01 4.03
C ASP A 81 -0.38 5.87 5.29
N ILE A 82 -1.11 5.34 6.29
CA ILE A 82 -1.32 6.04 7.57
C ILE A 82 0.01 6.31 8.27
N ARG A 83 0.92 5.32 8.31
CA ARG A 83 2.24 5.50 8.93
C ARG A 83 3.04 6.59 8.22
N ASP A 84 3.11 6.55 6.90
CA ASP A 84 3.84 7.53 6.10
C ASP A 84 3.28 8.94 6.32
N ASP A 85 1.95 9.10 6.40
CA ASP A 85 1.29 10.38 6.71
C ASP A 85 1.61 10.85 8.14
N VAL A 86 1.57 9.95 9.14
CA VAL A 86 1.92 10.27 10.53
C VAL A 86 3.38 10.70 10.64
N GLN A 87 4.30 10.06 9.91
CA GLN A 87 5.73 10.41 9.89
C GLN A 87 6.00 11.83 9.37
N GLN A 88 5.13 12.38 8.53
CA GLN A 88 5.24 13.76 8.06
C GLN A 88 4.83 14.80 9.13
N ILE A 89 4.14 14.39 10.20
CA ILE A 89 3.69 15.28 11.25
C ILE A 89 4.86 15.62 12.18
N GLY A 90 5.27 16.89 12.18
CA GLY A 90 6.35 17.39 13.02
C GLY A 90 6.04 17.38 14.53
N PRO A 91 7.09 17.48 15.38
CA PRO A 91 6.99 17.25 16.83
C PRO A 91 6.07 18.21 17.58
N MET A 92 5.91 19.45 17.09
CA MET A 92 5.01 20.44 17.71
C MET A 92 3.54 20.03 17.56
N LEU A 93 3.14 19.59 16.36
CA LEU A 93 1.77 19.14 16.09
C LEU A 93 1.46 17.84 16.83
N ARG A 94 2.41 16.89 16.87
CA ARG A 94 2.26 15.65 17.67
C ARG A 94 1.95 15.94 19.14
N LYS A 95 2.70 16.87 19.76
CA LYS A 95 2.45 17.29 21.15
C LYS A 95 1.10 17.97 21.34
N SER A 96 0.68 18.82 20.40
CA SER A 96 -0.62 19.51 20.47
C SER A 96 -1.78 18.52 20.39
N ILE A 97 -1.76 17.61 19.41
CA ILE A 97 -2.79 16.59 19.19
C ILE A 97 -2.92 15.70 20.42
N LYS A 98 -1.79 15.24 20.99
CA LYS A 98 -1.79 14.45 22.22
C LYS A 98 -2.41 15.22 23.40
N LYS A 99 -2.09 16.50 23.55
CA LYS A 99 -2.59 17.34 24.65
C LYS A 99 -4.07 17.68 24.52
N GLU A 100 -4.54 17.94 23.31
CA GLU A 100 -5.90 18.44 23.06
C GLU A 100 -6.93 17.34 22.82
N ALA A 101 -6.51 16.19 22.27
CA ALA A 101 -7.41 15.11 21.88
C ALA A 101 -7.08 13.76 22.54
N ASP A 102 -6.09 13.70 23.44
CA ASP A 102 -5.55 12.45 24.02
C ASP A 102 -5.18 11.39 22.96
N PHE A 103 -4.74 11.89 21.79
CA PHE A 103 -4.44 11.05 20.62
C PHE A 103 -2.93 10.94 20.41
N ASP A 104 -2.37 9.82 20.86
CA ASP A 104 -0.92 9.57 20.83
C ASP A 104 -0.48 8.97 19.48
N LEU A 105 -0.03 9.84 18.58
CA LEU A 105 0.48 9.46 17.27
C LEU A 105 1.74 8.59 17.32
N ASP A 106 2.61 8.78 18.32
CA ASP A 106 3.83 7.98 18.47
C ASP A 106 3.47 6.54 18.82
N LYS A 107 2.47 6.35 19.70
CA LYS A 107 1.95 5.02 20.06
C LYS A 107 1.28 4.33 18.87
N ILE A 108 0.53 5.06 18.06
CA ILE A 108 -0.13 4.52 16.86
C ILE A 108 0.92 4.11 15.83
N GLU A 109 1.90 4.96 15.55
CA GLU A 109 3.01 4.66 14.65
C GLU A 109 3.76 3.39 15.08
N LYS A 110 4.07 3.25 16.37
CA LYS A 110 4.69 2.04 16.92
C LYS A 110 3.87 0.78 16.65
N ARG A 111 2.56 0.81 16.93
CA ARG A 111 1.66 -0.33 16.68
C ARG A 111 1.56 -0.70 15.20
N ILE A 112 1.53 0.30 14.33
CA ILE A 112 1.52 0.06 12.88
C ILE A 112 2.82 -0.63 12.47
N ASN A 113 3.98 -0.19 12.97
CA ASN A 113 5.26 -0.85 12.69
C ASN A 113 5.28 -2.30 13.19
N GLU A 114 4.83 -2.58 14.41
CA GLU A 114 4.73 -3.95 14.95
C GLU A 114 3.89 -4.87 14.03
N ILE A 115 2.77 -4.37 13.49
CA ILE A 115 1.92 -5.13 12.56
C ILE A 115 2.64 -5.38 11.22
N LEU A 116 3.29 -4.35 10.67
CA LEU A 116 3.96 -4.39 9.36
C LEU A 116 5.26 -5.22 9.39
N GLU A 117 5.95 -5.25 10.53
CA GLU A 117 7.17 -6.04 10.76
C GLU A 117 6.84 -7.48 11.22
N HIS A 118 5.56 -7.82 11.33
CA HIS A 118 5.06 -9.12 11.78
C HIS A 118 5.56 -9.51 13.19
N GLU A 119 5.82 -8.52 14.05
CA GLU A 119 6.24 -8.72 15.45
C GLU A 119 5.04 -8.89 16.40
N ILE A 120 3.83 -9.09 15.88
CA ILE A 120 2.68 -9.41 16.72
C ILE A 120 2.85 -10.84 17.25
N GLU A 121 3.42 -10.96 18.44
CA GLU A 121 3.28 -12.15 19.26
C GLU A 121 1.79 -12.35 19.56
N PHE A 122 1.12 -13.20 18.79
CA PHE A 122 -0.17 -13.73 19.17
C PHE A 122 0.07 -14.62 20.39
N GLY A 123 -0.17 -14.07 21.58
CA GLY A 123 -0.20 -14.85 22.81
C GLY A 123 -1.13 -16.03 22.62
N GLU A 124 -0.59 -17.24 22.81
CA GLU A 124 -1.35 -18.48 22.78
C GLU A 124 -2.55 -18.37 23.72
N VAL A 125 -3.76 -18.54 23.17
CA VAL A 125 -5.02 -18.74 23.93
C VAL A 125 -5.58 -20.10 23.59
#